data_AF-A0A9W6Z397-F1
#
_entry.id   AF-A0A9W6Z397-F1
#
_cell.length_a   1.000
_cell.length_b   1.000
_cell.length_c   1.000
_cell.angle_alpha   90.00
_cell.angle_beta   90.00
_cell.angle_gamma   90.00
#
_symmetry.space_group_name_H-M   'P 1'
#
loop_
_entity.id
_entity.type
_entity.pdbx_description
1 polymer ?
#
loop_
_entity_poly.entity_id
_entity_poly.type
_entity_poly.pdbx_seq_one_letter_code
_entity_poly.pdbx_strand_id
1 'polypeptide(L)'
;MAVSQTTGSTGNESFASSRLSPLKNQPHDLSFDDSAINETTYLEENDPDYNIDETTASTTSDEDDDDYTSEVADMESTESLELDDNVENIKPAFNVFASPFFETGSTTNLLLDTHRRFRKFVHKYEIPRKGFHTSIGFITLYLYTLNVQEQSIAKPLSIGLAVVFLFDLVRLNWKAFNGLYCKVVGVLMRESEVDSWNGVIWYLLGLTIVFATQPKDIAVMSTLLLSWSDTTASAIGRKFGHLTPKIARGKSLAGSLAAFMTGVVAAYIFYGYFVPYYPEVNVNSKLAWTPETSHLNLHTLALLCGFVAAVSEGIDLFNWDDNFTIPVLSSIFLNVTFKLAAKA
;
A
#
# COMPACT_ATOMS: atom_id res chain seq x y z
N MET A 1 26.36 88.66 15.58
CA MET A 1 27.25 87.63 16.18
C MET A 1 27.96 86.91 15.04
N ALA A 2 29.24 86.58 15.22
CA ALA A 2 30.23 86.36 14.18
C ALA A 2 30.24 84.95 13.51
N VAL A 3 30.54 84.93 12.22
CA VAL A 3 31.63 84.20 11.50
C VAL A 3 31.97 82.73 11.88
N SER A 4 31.79 81.82 10.90
CA SER A 4 32.66 80.65 10.48
C SER A 4 32.70 79.42 11.41
N GLN A 5 32.82 78.13 11.00
CA GLN A 5 33.33 77.46 9.78
C GLN A 5 33.04 75.93 9.83
N THR A 6 33.08 75.25 8.66
CA THR A 6 33.53 73.83 8.38
C THR A 6 32.72 72.59 8.84
N THR A 7 32.64 71.41 8.18
CA THR A 7 33.08 70.79 6.87
C THR A 7 32.49 69.34 6.76
N GLY A 8 32.36 68.80 5.52
CA GLY A 8 32.38 67.34 5.19
C GLY A 8 31.11 66.79 4.51
N SER A 9 31.06 66.56 3.17
CA SER A 9 31.56 65.41 2.37
C SER A 9 30.72 64.13 2.60
N THR A 10 30.10 63.39 1.66
CA THR A 10 30.29 63.09 0.22
C THR A 10 29.06 62.32 -0.32
N GLY A 11 28.81 62.34 -1.64
CA GLY A 11 28.13 61.23 -2.33
C GLY A 11 27.23 61.59 -3.53
N ASN A 12 27.80 61.53 -4.73
CA ASN A 12 27.18 61.70 -6.06
C ASN A 12 26.26 60.53 -6.45
N GLU A 13 25.18 60.81 -7.20
CA GLU A 13 24.78 60.00 -8.38
C GLU A 13 24.21 60.91 -9.49
N SER A 14 24.62 60.65 -10.73
CA SER A 14 24.30 61.40 -11.95
C SER A 14 23.75 60.46 -13.02
N PHE A 15 22.71 60.94 -13.70
CA PHE A 15 22.03 60.42 -14.90
C PHE A 15 22.94 60.23 -16.13
N ALA A 16 22.61 59.25 -17.00
CA ALA A 16 22.50 59.41 -18.47
C ALA A 16 21.98 58.16 -19.24
N SER A 17 20.75 58.28 -19.77
CA SER A 17 20.15 57.86 -21.07
C SER A 17 20.84 56.87 -22.04
N SER A 18 20.07 55.91 -22.60
CA SER A 18 19.85 55.78 -24.06
C SER A 18 18.70 54.80 -24.42
N ARG A 19 18.18 54.97 -25.65
CA ARG A 19 16.84 54.66 -26.21
C ARG A 19 16.62 53.21 -26.68
N LEU A 20 15.34 52.79 -26.80
CA LEU A 20 14.63 52.47 -28.07
C LEU A 20 13.30 51.68 -27.84
N SER A 21 12.28 52.01 -28.63
CA SER A 21 11.02 51.27 -28.92
C SER A 21 10.80 51.30 -30.45
N PRO A 22 9.86 50.59 -31.12
CA PRO A 22 8.76 49.73 -30.64
C PRO A 22 8.58 48.36 -31.39
N LEU A 23 7.54 47.63 -30.97
CA LEU A 23 7.01 46.32 -31.40
C LEU A 23 6.81 46.12 -32.93
N LYS A 24 7.14 44.91 -33.41
CA LYS A 24 6.75 44.40 -34.74
C LYS A 24 6.09 43.02 -34.59
N ASN A 25 4.80 42.94 -34.97
CA ASN A 25 4.03 41.72 -35.18
C ASN A 25 4.55 40.93 -36.38
N GLN A 26 4.66 39.59 -36.27
CA GLN A 26 4.42 38.62 -37.35
C GLN A 26 4.22 37.19 -36.78
N PRO A 27 3.57 36.27 -37.52
CA PRO A 27 2.71 35.21 -36.98
C PRO A 27 3.47 33.94 -36.58
N HIS A 28 2.96 33.22 -35.58
CA HIS A 28 3.43 31.89 -35.20
C HIS A 28 2.83 30.83 -36.14
N ASP A 29 3.68 30.23 -36.97
CA ASP A 29 3.44 28.93 -37.59
C ASP A 29 3.56 27.84 -36.52
N LEU A 30 2.54 26.98 -36.42
CA LEU A 30 2.52 25.77 -35.60
C LEU A 30 3.19 24.64 -36.40
N SER A 31 4.49 24.43 -36.17
CA SER A 31 5.13 23.15 -36.44
C SER A 31 5.28 22.37 -35.13
N PHE A 32 4.57 21.25 -35.00
CA PHE A 32 4.77 20.28 -33.93
C PHE A 32 6.15 19.63 -34.08
N ASP A 33 7.00 19.79 -33.06
CA ASP A 33 8.28 19.08 -32.91
C ASP A 33 8.06 17.97 -31.86
N ASP A 34 8.01 16.72 -32.34
CA ASP A 34 7.67 15.51 -31.58
C ASP A 34 8.87 14.95 -30.79
N SER A 35 9.89 15.76 -30.49
CA SER A 35 11.18 15.28 -29.96
C SER A 35 11.52 15.69 -28.52
N ALA A 36 10.56 16.16 -27.73
CA ALA A 36 10.80 16.59 -26.34
C ALA A 36 9.79 16.04 -25.31
N ILE A 37 9.59 14.71 -25.30
CA ILE A 37 9.16 14.01 -24.08
C ILE A 37 10.40 13.32 -23.52
N ASN A 38 11.26 14.11 -22.87
CA ASN A 38 12.17 13.53 -21.89
C ASN A 38 11.30 13.13 -20.70
N GLU A 39 10.89 11.87 -20.66
CA GLU A 39 10.56 11.21 -19.41
C GLU A 39 11.79 11.31 -18.52
N THR A 40 11.84 12.32 -17.65
CA THR A 40 12.73 12.29 -16.50
C THR A 40 12.28 11.13 -15.64
N THR A 41 12.83 9.95 -15.91
CA THR A 41 12.65 8.76 -15.09
C THR A 41 13.02 9.13 -13.66
N TYR A 42 12.01 9.20 -12.80
CA TYR A 42 12.20 9.43 -11.38
C TYR A 42 13.10 8.32 -10.84
N LEU A 43 14.32 8.69 -10.41
CA LEU A 43 15.25 7.79 -9.76
C LEU A 43 14.95 7.82 -8.26
N GLU A 44 14.26 6.78 -7.78
CA GLU A 44 13.85 6.60 -6.37
C GLU A 44 15.03 6.70 -5.38
N GLU A 45 16.26 6.43 -5.82
CA GLU A 45 17.48 6.57 -5.01
C GLU A 45 17.77 8.01 -4.53
N ASN A 46 17.12 9.02 -5.14
CA ASN A 46 17.28 10.42 -4.80
C ASN A 46 16.12 11.01 -3.97
N ASP A 47 15.17 10.17 -3.53
CA ASP A 47 14.09 10.59 -2.64
C ASP A 47 14.63 10.72 -1.20
N PRO A 48 14.51 11.87 -0.52
CA PRO A 48 14.92 12.00 0.88
C PRO A 48 14.10 11.15 1.87
N ASP A 49 13.02 10.48 1.44
CA ASP A 49 12.30 9.44 2.21
C ASP A 49 12.71 7.99 1.80
N TYR A 50 13.69 7.80 0.91
CA TYR A 50 14.25 6.49 0.58
C TYR A 50 15.23 6.02 1.65
N ASN A 51 14.73 5.27 2.64
CA ASN A 51 15.58 4.51 3.55
C ASN A 51 15.97 3.18 2.88
N ILE A 52 17.19 3.09 2.34
CA ILE A 52 17.95 1.84 2.43
C ILE A 52 18.55 1.88 3.84
N ASP A 53 18.27 0.88 4.67
CA ASP A 53 19.09 0.63 5.85
C ASP A 53 20.52 0.33 5.35
N GLU A 54 21.39 1.35 5.38
CA GLU A 54 22.81 1.23 5.08
C GLU A 54 23.49 0.33 6.12
N THR A 55 23.38 -0.99 5.96
CA THR A 55 24.31 -1.95 6.56
C THR A 55 24.61 -3.15 5.66
N THR A 56 24.17 -3.15 4.40
CA THR A 56 24.46 -4.22 3.43
C THR A 56 25.31 -3.73 2.26
N ALA A 57 26.36 -2.97 2.54
CA ALA A 57 27.52 -2.86 1.65
C ALA A 57 28.64 -3.77 2.15
N SER A 58 28.53 -5.08 1.89
CA SER A 58 29.65 -5.98 1.53
C SER A 58 29.23 -7.45 1.58
N THR A 59 29.65 -8.18 0.54
CA THR A 59 29.68 -9.64 0.39
C THR A 59 28.34 -10.38 0.35
N THR A 60 27.75 -10.44 -0.84
CA THR A 60 27.29 -11.73 -1.37
C THR A 60 27.92 -11.90 -2.75
N SER A 61 28.95 -12.75 -2.77
CA SER A 61 29.50 -13.35 -3.97
C SER A 61 28.40 -14.17 -4.66
N ASP A 62 28.37 -14.07 -5.98
CA ASP A 62 27.71 -15.02 -6.87
C ASP A 62 28.17 -16.44 -6.51
N GLU A 63 27.30 -17.26 -5.91
CA GLU A 63 27.40 -18.70 -6.02
C GLU A 63 25.98 -19.29 -6.17
N ASP A 64 25.90 -20.09 -7.23
CA ASP A 64 24.77 -20.87 -7.72
C ASP A 64 24.08 -21.70 -6.63
N ASP A 65 22.76 -21.90 -6.76
CA ASP A 65 22.09 -23.17 -6.41
C ASP A 65 20.62 -23.13 -6.88
N ASP A 66 20.42 -23.41 -8.17
CA ASP A 66 19.14 -23.89 -8.70
C ASP A 66 19.21 -25.44 -8.73
N ASP A 67 18.76 -26.12 -7.67
CA ASP A 67 18.41 -27.54 -7.76
C ASP A 67 16.89 -27.71 -7.66
N TYR A 68 16.28 -27.93 -8.82
CA TYR A 68 15.02 -28.65 -8.96
C TYR A 68 15.18 -29.58 -10.17
N THR A 69 15.80 -30.73 -9.95
CA THR A 69 15.74 -31.85 -10.88
C THR A 69 14.41 -32.59 -10.71
N SER A 70 13.57 -32.57 -11.75
CA SER A 70 12.39 -33.43 -11.85
C SER A 70 12.82 -34.80 -12.37
N GLU A 71 12.92 -35.80 -11.50
CA GLU A 71 13.07 -37.20 -11.88
C GLU A 71 11.81 -37.69 -12.61
N VAL A 72 11.98 -38.05 -13.88
CA VAL A 72 11.02 -38.87 -14.63
C VAL A 72 11.60 -40.28 -14.63
N ALA A 73 10.97 -41.18 -13.88
CA ALA A 73 11.35 -42.59 -13.83
C ALA A 73 10.86 -43.30 -15.10
N ASP A 74 11.80 -43.71 -15.97
CA ASP A 74 11.53 -44.65 -17.05
C ASP A 74 11.86 -46.08 -16.61
N MET A 75 10.91 -46.95 -16.92
CA MET A 75 10.81 -48.36 -16.53
C MET A 75 11.55 -49.23 -17.57
N GLU A 76 12.61 -49.93 -17.16
CA GLU A 76 13.31 -50.90 -18.00
C GLU A 76 12.42 -52.13 -18.30
N SER A 77 12.25 -52.43 -19.59
CA SER A 77 11.85 -53.75 -20.08
C SER A 77 13.03 -54.40 -20.81
N THR A 78 13.54 -55.48 -20.24
CA THR A 78 14.49 -56.39 -20.87
C THR A 78 13.75 -57.38 -21.76
N GLU A 79 14.12 -57.48 -23.04
CA GLU A 79 14.14 -58.76 -23.73
C GLU A 79 15.04 -58.71 -24.98
N SER A 80 15.99 -59.64 -25.00
CA SER A 80 16.98 -59.89 -26.05
C SER A 80 16.44 -60.90 -27.06
N LEU A 81 16.55 -60.62 -28.36
CA LEU A 81 16.57 -61.65 -29.41
C LEU A 81 17.55 -61.26 -30.53
N GLU A 82 18.44 -62.20 -30.83
CA GLU A 82 19.47 -62.18 -31.87
C GLU A 82 18.86 -62.28 -33.28
N LEU A 83 19.55 -61.73 -34.31
CA LEU A 83 19.88 -62.41 -35.58
C LEU A 83 20.61 -61.49 -36.59
N ASP A 84 21.79 -61.99 -36.98
CA ASP A 84 22.59 -61.92 -38.21
C ASP A 84 22.41 -60.89 -39.36
N ASP A 85 23.59 -60.33 -39.71
CA ASP A 85 24.26 -60.23 -41.02
C ASP A 85 23.67 -59.52 -42.27
N ASN A 86 24.54 -58.62 -42.78
CA ASN A 86 24.70 -58.11 -44.15
C ASN A 86 23.61 -57.17 -44.74
N VAL A 87 24.04 -55.97 -45.18
CA VAL A 87 24.11 -55.56 -46.59
C VAL A 87 24.31 -54.03 -46.72
N GLU A 88 25.32 -53.71 -47.52
CA GLU A 88 25.66 -52.49 -48.25
C GLU A 88 24.64 -51.33 -48.37
N ASN A 89 25.17 -50.13 -48.12
CA ASN A 89 25.26 -49.01 -49.07
C ASN A 89 23.98 -48.52 -49.77
N ILE A 90 23.27 -47.56 -49.16
CA ILE A 90 22.57 -46.50 -49.92
C ILE A 90 22.67 -45.16 -49.16
N LYS A 91 23.50 -44.24 -49.65
CA LYS A 91 23.25 -42.79 -49.46
C LYS A 91 22.24 -42.36 -50.53
N PRO A 92 21.32 -41.46 -50.21
CA PRO A 92 21.14 -40.31 -51.08
C PRO A 92 21.36 -39.03 -50.31
N ALA A 93 22.12 -38.16 -50.95
CA ALA A 93 22.30 -36.79 -50.56
C ALA A 93 20.96 -36.07 -50.42
N PHE A 94 20.76 -35.40 -49.28
CA PHE A 94 19.89 -34.23 -49.22
C PHE A 94 20.56 -33.18 -48.34
N ASN A 95 21.55 -32.52 -48.93
CA ASN A 95 22.08 -31.27 -48.40
C ASN A 95 21.23 -30.15 -49.00
N VAL A 96 20.15 -29.78 -48.34
CA VAL A 96 19.31 -28.66 -48.73
C VAL A 96 18.96 -27.84 -47.48
N PHE A 97 19.51 -26.62 -47.47
CA PHE A 97 19.20 -25.49 -46.58
C PHE A 97 19.53 -25.64 -45.09
N ALA A 98 20.75 -25.27 -44.74
CA ALA A 98 21.01 -24.58 -43.48
C ALA A 98 20.23 -23.26 -43.47
N SER A 99 19.05 -23.26 -42.86
CA SER A 99 18.35 -22.04 -42.46
C SER A 99 19.08 -21.48 -41.23
N PRO A 100 19.21 -20.15 -41.05
CA PRO A 100 19.85 -19.60 -39.87
C PRO A 100 19.07 -20.08 -38.65
N PHE A 101 19.82 -20.61 -37.69
CA PHE A 101 19.47 -20.83 -36.31
C PHE A 101 18.48 -19.75 -35.87
N PHE A 102 17.18 -20.10 -35.84
CA PHE A 102 16.20 -19.28 -35.17
C PHE A 102 16.54 -19.48 -33.70
N GLU A 103 17.29 -18.53 -33.14
CA GLU A 103 17.46 -18.43 -31.69
C GLU A 103 16.06 -18.55 -31.10
N THR A 104 15.79 -19.70 -30.50
CA THR A 104 14.75 -19.84 -29.49
C THR A 104 15.22 -19.00 -28.31
N GLY A 105 15.19 -17.67 -28.46
CA GLY A 105 15.15 -16.71 -27.38
C GLY A 105 13.92 -17.08 -26.57
N SER A 106 14.18 -17.93 -25.59
CA SER A 106 13.20 -18.86 -25.08
C SER A 106 12.00 -18.12 -24.50
N THR A 107 10.78 -18.55 -24.85
CA THR A 107 9.55 -18.13 -24.18
C THR A 107 9.67 -18.31 -22.67
N THR A 108 10.50 -19.25 -22.20
CA THR A 108 10.84 -19.43 -20.78
C THR A 108 11.59 -18.23 -20.20
N ASN A 109 12.58 -17.66 -20.91
CA ASN A 109 13.30 -16.46 -20.44
C ASN A 109 12.36 -15.26 -20.35
N LEU A 110 11.44 -15.10 -21.30
CA LEU A 110 10.43 -14.03 -21.27
C LEU A 110 9.42 -14.21 -20.12
N LEU A 111 8.99 -15.44 -19.85
CA LEU A 111 8.12 -15.79 -18.72
C LEU A 111 8.82 -15.58 -17.38
N LEU A 112 10.10 -15.93 -17.29
CA LEU A 112 10.94 -15.83 -16.10
C LEU A 112 11.24 -14.36 -15.77
N ASP A 113 11.51 -13.54 -16.78
CA ASP A 113 11.63 -12.08 -16.64
C ASP A 113 10.30 -11.43 -16.23
N THR A 114 9.18 -11.87 -16.81
CA THR A 114 7.85 -11.38 -16.44
C THR A 114 7.54 -11.74 -14.99
N HIS A 115 7.82 -12.98 -14.56
CA HIS A 115 7.66 -13.42 -13.17
C HIS A 115 8.58 -12.67 -12.20
N ARG A 116 9.83 -12.41 -12.59
CA ARG A 116 10.78 -11.66 -11.76
C ARG A 116 10.34 -10.21 -11.59
N ARG A 117 9.89 -9.56 -12.67
CA ARG A 117 9.32 -8.20 -12.63
C ARG A 117 8.04 -8.15 -11.81
N PHE A 118 7.14 -9.12 -11.98
CA PHE A 118 5.92 -9.22 -11.20
C PHE A 118 6.21 -9.46 -9.71
N ARG A 119 7.13 -10.36 -9.37
CA ARG A 119 7.57 -10.60 -7.99
C ARG A 119 8.14 -9.32 -7.37
N LYS A 120 9.05 -8.63 -8.07
CA LYS A 120 9.61 -7.34 -7.62
C LYS A 120 8.50 -6.30 -7.40
N PHE A 121 7.52 -6.21 -8.30
CA PHE A 121 6.38 -5.31 -8.16
C PHE A 121 5.49 -5.68 -6.95
N VAL A 122 5.14 -6.96 -6.79
CA VAL A 122 4.32 -7.47 -5.69
C VAL A 122 4.97 -7.19 -4.34
N HIS A 123 6.27 -7.43 -4.21
CA HIS A 123 7.04 -7.11 -3.00
C HIS A 123 7.14 -5.60 -2.78
N LYS A 124 7.55 -4.83 -3.80
CA LYS A 124 7.70 -3.37 -3.71
C LYS A 124 6.43 -2.65 -3.27
N TYR A 125 5.26 -3.11 -3.74
CA TYR A 125 3.98 -2.51 -3.38
C TYR A 125 3.27 -3.19 -2.21
N GLU A 126 3.87 -4.23 -1.61
CA GLU A 126 3.29 -5.04 -0.53
C GLU A 126 1.87 -5.53 -0.86
N ILE A 127 1.64 -5.95 -2.12
CA ILE A 127 0.30 -6.23 -2.65
C ILE A 127 -0.45 -7.31 -1.86
N PRO A 128 0.17 -8.45 -1.46
CA PRO A 128 -0.55 -9.50 -0.74
C PRO A 128 -1.05 -9.01 0.62
N ARG A 129 -0.21 -8.27 1.35
CA ARG A 129 -0.54 -7.63 2.63
C ARG A 129 -1.70 -6.66 2.49
N LYS A 130 -1.64 -5.76 1.51
CA LYS A 130 -2.69 -4.78 1.25
C LYS A 130 -4.00 -5.42 0.75
N GLY A 131 -3.90 -6.49 -0.04
CA GLY A 131 -5.04 -7.30 -0.47
C GLY A 131 -5.73 -7.96 0.73
N PHE A 132 -4.96 -8.59 1.61
CA PHE A 132 -5.48 -9.15 2.86
C PHE A 132 -6.13 -8.05 3.72
N HIS A 133 -5.43 -6.92 3.93
CA HIS A 133 -5.92 -5.78 4.70
C HIS A 133 -7.26 -5.24 4.17
N THR A 134 -7.37 -5.07 2.85
CA THR A 134 -8.58 -4.59 2.18
C THR A 134 -9.73 -5.60 2.27
N SER A 135 -9.42 -6.90 2.24
CA SER A 135 -10.42 -7.97 2.30
C SER A 135 -11.21 -7.95 3.62
N ILE A 136 -10.60 -7.49 4.70
CA ILE A 136 -11.22 -7.53 6.03
C ILE A 136 -12.42 -6.58 6.12
N GLY A 137 -12.42 -5.45 5.39
CA GLY A 137 -13.59 -4.58 5.28
C GLY A 137 -14.80 -5.31 4.66
N PHE A 138 -14.58 -6.09 3.60
CA PHE A 138 -15.63 -6.90 2.98
C PHE A 138 -16.11 -8.02 3.89
N ILE A 139 -15.20 -8.72 4.56
CA ILE A 139 -15.54 -9.76 5.55
C ILE A 139 -16.37 -9.16 6.68
N THR A 140 -16.02 -7.97 7.16
CA THR A 140 -16.74 -7.28 8.23
C THR A 140 -18.17 -6.94 7.81
N LEU A 141 -18.36 -6.43 6.60
CA LEU A 141 -19.70 -6.18 6.06
C LEU A 141 -20.49 -7.48 5.89
N TYR A 142 -19.86 -8.56 5.43
CA TYR A 142 -20.52 -9.86 5.34
C TYR A 142 -20.96 -10.38 6.72
N LEU A 143 -20.09 -10.33 7.73
CA LEU A 143 -20.43 -10.70 9.11
C LEU A 143 -21.56 -9.82 9.69
N TYR A 144 -21.61 -8.54 9.30
CA TYR A 144 -22.71 -7.65 9.66
C TYR A 144 -24.05 -8.16 9.10
N THR A 145 -24.10 -8.61 7.84
CA THR A 145 -25.32 -9.20 7.24
C THR A 145 -25.76 -10.50 7.91
N LEU A 146 -24.84 -11.24 8.51
CA LEU A 146 -25.13 -12.47 9.26
C LEU A 146 -25.62 -12.22 10.70
N ASN A 147 -25.84 -10.96 11.08
CA ASN A 147 -26.22 -10.55 12.43
C ASN A 147 -25.24 -10.99 13.53
N VAL A 148 -23.96 -11.14 13.19
CA VAL A 148 -22.93 -11.44 14.19
C VAL A 148 -22.77 -10.22 15.10
N GLN A 149 -22.93 -10.43 16.40
CA GLN A 149 -22.79 -9.37 17.40
C GLN A 149 -21.31 -9.04 17.63
N GLU A 150 -21.02 -7.77 17.91
CA GLU A 150 -19.68 -7.22 18.08
C GLU A 150 -18.86 -7.95 19.16
N GLN A 151 -19.51 -8.33 20.28
CA GLN A 151 -18.88 -9.06 21.38
C GLN A 151 -18.48 -10.49 20.99
N SER A 152 -19.18 -11.09 20.03
CA SER A 152 -18.85 -12.41 19.48
C SER A 152 -17.66 -12.35 18.52
N ILE A 153 -17.35 -11.16 17.97
CA ILE A 153 -16.17 -10.91 17.12
C ILE A 153 -14.95 -10.57 17.97
N ALA A 154 -15.12 -9.86 19.09
CA ALA A 154 -14.02 -9.51 19.99
C ALA A 154 -13.27 -10.76 20.53
N LYS A 155 -13.99 -11.82 20.91
CA LYS A 155 -13.38 -13.07 21.43
C LYS A 155 -12.42 -13.76 20.45
N PRO A 156 -12.82 -14.10 19.21
CA PRO A 156 -11.90 -14.72 18.25
C PRO A 156 -10.74 -13.80 17.88
N LEU A 157 -10.93 -12.47 17.84
CA LEU A 157 -9.83 -11.52 17.65
C LEU A 157 -8.83 -11.57 18.81
N SER A 158 -9.30 -11.60 20.06
CA SER A 158 -8.43 -11.75 21.25
C SER A 158 -7.66 -13.07 21.25
N ILE A 159 -8.31 -14.17 20.85
CA ILE A 159 -7.65 -15.48 20.74
C ILE A 159 -6.58 -15.43 19.65
N GLY A 160 -6.91 -14.87 18.47
CA GLY A 160 -5.96 -14.67 17.39
C GLY A 160 -4.77 -13.81 17.82
N LEU A 161 -5.02 -12.72 18.56
CA LEU A 161 -3.98 -11.84 19.10
C LEU A 161 -3.04 -12.62 20.02
N ALA A 162 -3.57 -13.39 20.97
CA ALA A 162 -2.77 -14.18 21.89
C ALA A 162 -1.93 -15.24 21.17
N VAL A 163 -2.51 -15.90 20.16
CA VAL A 163 -1.81 -16.90 19.33
C VAL A 163 -0.68 -16.23 18.55
N VAL A 164 -0.95 -15.19 17.75
CA VAL A 164 0.07 -14.51 16.93
C VAL A 164 1.16 -13.92 17.80
N PHE A 165 0.80 -13.30 18.93
CA PHE A 165 1.77 -12.76 19.89
C PHE A 165 2.69 -13.85 20.45
N LEU A 166 2.16 -15.04 20.78
CA LEU A 166 2.97 -16.16 21.24
C LEU A 166 3.91 -16.70 20.14
N PHE A 167 3.43 -16.79 18.91
CA PHE A 167 4.27 -17.15 17.77
C PHE A 167 5.41 -16.15 17.55
N ASP A 168 5.14 -14.86 17.69
CA ASP A 168 6.14 -13.80 17.60
C ASP A 168 7.18 -13.90 18.72
N LEU A 169 6.77 -14.20 19.95
CA LEU A 169 7.70 -14.48 21.04
C LEU A 169 8.63 -15.64 20.71
N VAL A 170 8.12 -16.74 20.16
CA VAL A 170 8.95 -17.89 19.80
C VAL A 170 9.91 -17.55 18.66
N ARG A 171 9.42 -16.86 17.60
CA ARG A 171 10.26 -16.55 16.43
C ARG A 171 11.38 -15.55 16.74
N LEU A 172 11.11 -14.52 17.54
CA LEU A 172 12.11 -13.52 17.89
C LEU A 172 13.21 -14.09 18.81
N ASN A 173 12.93 -15.18 19.52
CA ASN A 173 13.91 -15.85 20.38
C ASN A 173 14.62 -17.03 19.69
N TRP A 174 14.12 -17.54 18.55
CA TRP A 174 14.67 -18.73 17.89
C TRP A 174 14.87 -18.54 16.39
N LYS A 175 16.13 -18.29 15.97
CA LYS A 175 16.51 -18.00 14.58
C LYS A 175 16.09 -19.08 13.57
N ALA A 176 16.21 -20.36 13.92
CA ALA A 176 15.81 -21.45 13.01
C ALA A 176 14.29 -21.47 12.78
N PHE A 177 13.52 -21.21 13.84
CA PHE A 177 12.07 -21.07 13.72
C PHE A 177 11.68 -19.80 12.96
N ASN A 178 12.38 -18.68 13.16
CA ASN A 178 12.16 -17.46 12.37
C ASN A 178 12.35 -17.70 10.87
N GLY A 179 13.39 -18.46 10.49
CA GLY A 179 13.62 -18.83 9.09
C GLY A 179 12.48 -19.68 8.51
N LEU A 180 11.96 -20.65 9.25
CA LEU A 180 10.79 -21.43 8.82
C LEU A 180 9.52 -20.56 8.73
N TYR A 181 9.30 -19.69 9.71
CA TYR A 181 8.16 -18.78 9.76
C TYR A 181 8.18 -17.83 8.55
N CYS A 182 9.32 -17.23 8.25
CA CYS A 182 9.49 -16.33 7.10
C CYS A 182 9.29 -17.07 5.76
N LYS A 183 9.65 -18.36 5.65
CA LYS A 183 9.36 -19.14 4.44
C LYS A 183 7.87 -19.34 4.19
N VAL A 184 7.07 -19.47 5.24
CA VAL A 184 5.62 -19.73 5.13
C VAL A 184 4.81 -18.44 5.08
N VAL A 185 5.11 -17.47 5.95
CA VAL A 185 4.32 -16.25 6.16
C VAL A 185 4.96 -15.02 5.51
N GLY A 186 6.20 -15.11 5.04
CA GLY A 186 6.98 -13.96 4.55
C GLY A 186 6.36 -13.22 3.36
N VAL A 187 5.48 -13.87 2.57
CA VAL A 187 4.73 -13.21 1.49
C VAL A 187 3.80 -12.11 2.03
N LEU A 188 3.35 -12.22 3.28
CA LEU A 188 2.47 -11.25 3.95
C LEU A 188 3.24 -10.24 4.80
N MET A 189 4.46 -10.57 5.23
CA MET A 189 5.27 -9.77 6.14
C MET A 189 6.06 -8.68 5.42
N ARG A 190 6.37 -7.60 6.15
CA ARG A 190 7.35 -6.60 5.72
C ARG A 190 8.77 -7.05 6.04
N GLU A 191 9.75 -6.54 5.31
CA GLU A 191 11.17 -6.84 5.59
C GLU A 191 11.59 -6.38 7.00
N SER A 192 11.10 -5.23 7.45
CA SER A 192 11.33 -4.74 8.81
C SER A 192 10.71 -5.62 9.90
N GLU A 193 9.71 -6.44 9.58
CA GLU A 193 9.03 -7.35 10.52
C GLU A 193 9.79 -8.68 10.71
N VAL A 194 10.86 -8.94 9.94
CA VAL A 194 11.65 -10.18 10.06
C VAL A 194 12.30 -10.30 11.44
N ASP A 195 12.89 -9.22 11.95
CA ASP A 195 13.57 -9.16 13.26
C ASP A 195 12.85 -8.25 14.27
N SER A 196 11.64 -7.80 13.95
CA SER A 196 10.79 -7.00 14.85
C SER A 196 9.38 -7.57 14.96
N TRP A 197 8.51 -6.95 15.75
CA TRP A 197 7.14 -7.42 15.95
C TRP A 197 6.29 -7.34 14.67
N ASN A 198 5.44 -8.33 14.46
CA ASN A 198 4.56 -8.42 13.29
C ASN A 198 3.43 -7.39 13.37
N GLY A 199 3.18 -6.64 12.29
CA GLY A 199 2.11 -5.65 12.18
C GLY A 199 0.70 -6.21 12.46
N VAL A 200 0.49 -7.51 12.23
CA VAL A 200 -0.78 -8.20 12.54
C VAL A 200 -1.13 -8.13 14.04
N ILE A 201 -0.14 -8.05 14.93
CA ILE A 201 -0.38 -7.90 16.38
C ILE A 201 -1.07 -6.57 16.65
N TRP A 202 -0.56 -5.48 16.08
CA TRP A 202 -1.14 -4.14 16.22
C TRP A 202 -2.55 -4.07 15.63
N TYR A 203 -2.76 -4.71 14.48
CA TYR A 203 -4.06 -4.85 13.84
C TYR A 203 -5.08 -5.55 14.75
N LEU A 204 -4.74 -6.75 15.24
CA LEU A 204 -5.62 -7.55 16.09
C LEU A 204 -5.89 -6.86 17.43
N LEU A 205 -4.89 -6.20 18.00
CA LEU A 205 -5.05 -5.42 19.23
C LEU A 205 -6.03 -4.26 19.03
N GLY A 206 -5.87 -3.48 17.95
CA GLY A 206 -6.74 -2.35 17.63
C GLY A 206 -8.19 -2.79 17.44
N LEU A 207 -8.42 -3.79 16.60
CA LEU A 207 -9.77 -4.32 16.38
C LEU A 207 -10.37 -4.95 17.64
N THR A 208 -9.58 -5.67 18.44
CA THR A 208 -10.07 -6.25 19.70
C THR A 208 -10.62 -5.17 20.62
N ILE A 209 -9.91 -4.06 20.80
CA ILE A 209 -10.37 -2.93 21.62
C ILE A 209 -11.64 -2.32 21.04
N VAL A 210 -11.68 -2.10 19.73
CA VAL A 210 -12.83 -1.50 19.06
C VAL A 210 -14.08 -2.38 19.20
N PHE A 211 -14.01 -3.67 18.84
CA PHE A 211 -15.15 -4.59 18.93
C PHE A 211 -15.56 -4.91 20.38
N ALA A 212 -14.65 -4.83 21.35
CA ALA A 212 -14.97 -5.03 22.76
C ALA A 212 -15.69 -3.83 23.39
N THR A 213 -15.35 -2.60 22.98
CA THR A 213 -15.77 -1.38 23.68
C THR A 213 -16.79 -0.53 22.93
N GLN A 214 -16.89 -0.68 21.60
CA GLN A 214 -17.67 0.23 20.77
C GLN A 214 -19.02 -0.38 20.35
N PRO A 215 -20.03 0.49 20.14
CA PRO A 215 -21.27 0.13 19.44
C PRO A 215 -21.02 -0.51 18.06
N LYS A 216 -21.95 -1.35 17.62
CA LYS A 216 -21.80 -2.19 16.41
C LYS A 216 -21.48 -1.38 15.16
N ASP A 217 -22.17 -0.26 14.96
CA ASP A 217 -21.98 0.63 13.81
C ASP A 217 -20.61 1.31 13.81
N ILE A 218 -20.18 1.80 14.97
CA ILE A 218 -18.85 2.41 15.14
C ILE A 218 -17.76 1.37 14.88
N ALA A 219 -17.91 0.14 15.40
CA ALA A 219 -16.93 -0.92 15.21
C ALA A 219 -16.76 -1.31 13.74
N VAL A 220 -17.87 -1.48 13.02
CA VAL A 220 -17.84 -1.76 11.57
C VAL A 220 -17.23 -0.58 10.81
N MET A 221 -17.67 0.65 11.09
CA MET A 221 -17.18 1.83 10.37
C MET A 221 -15.67 2.04 10.59
N SER A 222 -15.18 1.94 11.83
CA SER A 222 -13.74 2.04 12.13
C SER A 222 -12.92 0.96 11.43
N THR A 223 -13.46 -0.26 11.29
CA THR A 223 -12.82 -1.33 10.54
C THR A 223 -12.76 -1.03 9.04
N LEU A 224 -13.82 -0.44 8.47
CA LEU A 224 -13.82 0.00 7.07
C LEU A 224 -12.82 1.13 6.81
N LEU A 225 -12.70 2.09 7.74
CA LEU A 225 -11.71 3.17 7.62
C LEU A 225 -10.29 2.61 7.68
N LEU A 226 -10.01 1.71 8.64
CA LEU A 226 -8.73 1.02 8.68
C LEU A 226 -8.47 0.23 7.39
N SER A 227 -9.44 -0.52 6.89
CA SER A 227 -9.22 -1.42 5.75
C SER A 227 -9.09 -0.68 4.42
N TRP A 228 -10.05 0.19 4.11
CA TRP A 228 -10.18 0.81 2.79
C TRP A 228 -9.49 2.17 2.71
N SER A 229 -9.67 3.02 3.73
CA SER A 229 -9.09 4.36 3.69
C SER A 229 -7.57 4.32 3.82
N ASP A 230 -7.00 3.51 4.72
CA ASP A 230 -5.54 3.33 4.86
C ASP A 230 -4.91 2.78 3.56
N THR A 231 -5.48 1.71 2.99
CA THR A 231 -4.97 1.13 1.75
C THR A 231 -4.96 2.16 0.63
N THR A 232 -6.04 2.93 0.50
CA THR A 232 -6.17 3.95 -0.54
C THR A 232 -5.24 5.13 -0.27
N ALA A 233 -5.10 5.56 0.99
CA ALA A 233 -4.18 6.62 1.41
C ALA A 233 -2.74 6.27 1.06
N SER A 234 -2.30 5.05 1.38
CA SER A 234 -0.95 4.61 1.08
C SER A 234 -0.71 4.40 -0.42
N ALA A 235 -1.72 3.92 -1.17
CA ALA A 235 -1.61 3.72 -2.62
C ALA A 235 -1.52 5.05 -3.38
N ILE A 236 -2.41 5.99 -3.09
CA ILE A 236 -2.43 7.31 -3.71
C ILE A 236 -1.27 8.18 -3.19
N GLY A 237 -0.96 8.08 -1.90
CA GLY A 237 0.16 8.76 -1.26
C GLY A 237 1.51 8.37 -1.85
N ARG A 238 1.76 7.08 -2.12
CA ARG A 238 2.98 6.66 -2.82
C ARG A 238 3.03 7.16 -4.27
N LYS A 239 1.89 7.15 -4.97
CA LYS A 239 1.85 7.52 -6.39
C LYS A 239 1.93 9.03 -6.63
N PHE A 240 1.27 9.82 -5.81
CA PHE A 240 1.07 11.25 -6.03
C PHE A 240 1.52 12.13 -4.86
N GLY A 241 2.02 11.55 -3.77
CA GLY A 241 2.41 12.30 -2.56
C GLY A 241 3.50 13.33 -2.83
N HIS A 242 4.43 13.05 -3.74
CA HIS A 242 5.50 13.97 -4.16
C HIS A 242 4.97 15.25 -4.82
N LEU A 243 3.74 15.23 -5.36
CA LEU A 243 3.09 16.40 -5.97
C LEU A 243 2.36 17.28 -4.95
N THR A 244 2.33 16.88 -3.67
CA THR A 244 1.51 17.53 -2.65
C THR A 244 2.30 17.81 -1.37
N PRO A 245 1.89 18.80 -0.54
CA PRO A 245 2.54 19.05 0.73
C PRO A 245 2.52 17.83 1.65
N LYS A 246 3.61 17.61 2.39
CA LYS A 246 3.66 16.61 3.46
C LYS A 246 2.89 17.12 4.68
N ILE A 247 2.01 16.28 5.24
CA ILE A 247 1.21 16.58 6.44
C ILE A 247 1.95 16.12 7.70
N ALA A 248 2.61 14.97 7.62
CA ALA A 248 3.45 14.41 8.65
C ALA A 248 4.64 13.67 8.02
N ARG A 249 5.52 13.10 8.83
CA ARG A 249 6.64 12.30 8.32
C ARG A 249 6.09 11.10 7.54
N GLY A 250 6.47 10.97 6.27
CA GLY A 250 5.96 9.91 5.39
C GLY A 250 4.49 10.03 4.96
N LYS A 251 3.76 11.08 5.37
CA LYS A 251 2.32 11.25 5.06
C LYS A 251 2.08 12.50 4.20
N SER A 252 1.30 12.35 3.13
CA SER A 252 1.06 13.41 2.13
C SER A 252 -0.38 13.87 2.11
N LEU A 253 -0.61 15.10 1.65
CA LEU A 253 -1.96 15.63 1.43
C LEU A 253 -2.74 14.81 0.40
N ALA A 254 -2.07 14.28 -0.63
CA ALA A 254 -2.69 13.34 -1.57
C ALA A 254 -3.26 12.10 -0.85
N GLY A 255 -2.47 11.50 0.06
CA GLY A 255 -2.90 10.34 0.85
C GLY A 255 -4.08 10.66 1.77
N SER A 256 -4.02 11.77 2.52
CA SER A 256 -5.12 12.16 3.41
C SER A 256 -6.40 12.53 2.65
N LEU A 257 -6.30 13.15 1.47
CA LEU A 257 -7.47 13.41 0.62
C LEU A 257 -8.07 12.11 0.08
N ALA A 258 -7.24 11.14 -0.27
CA ALA A 258 -7.71 9.82 -0.68
C ALA A 258 -8.41 9.08 0.48
N ALA A 259 -7.86 9.16 1.68
CA ALA A 259 -8.48 8.64 2.91
C ALA A 259 -9.85 9.29 3.15
N PHE A 260 -9.94 10.61 2.97
CA PHE A 260 -11.18 11.39 3.10
C PHE A 260 -12.25 10.87 2.14
N MET A 261 -11.94 10.84 0.84
CA MET A 261 -12.91 10.42 -0.18
C MET A 261 -13.36 8.97 0.03
N THR A 262 -12.43 8.09 0.38
CA THR A 262 -12.73 6.68 0.66
C THR A 262 -13.60 6.54 1.91
N GLY A 263 -13.36 7.34 2.95
CA GLY A 263 -14.17 7.37 4.17
C GLY A 263 -15.59 7.85 3.92
N VAL A 264 -15.77 8.87 3.07
CA VAL A 264 -17.10 9.33 2.62
C VAL A 264 -17.85 8.22 1.89
N VAL A 265 -17.19 7.55 0.95
CA VAL A 265 -17.78 6.43 0.19
C VAL A 265 -18.14 5.27 1.11
N ALA A 266 -17.23 4.89 2.01
CA ALA A 266 -17.46 3.83 2.99
C ALA A 266 -18.67 4.15 3.89
N ALA A 267 -18.84 5.40 4.30
CA ALA A 267 -19.99 5.83 5.11
C ALA A 267 -21.31 5.75 4.32
N TYR A 268 -21.33 6.15 3.04
CA TYR A 268 -22.52 5.96 2.21
C TYR A 268 -22.86 4.49 1.98
N ILE A 269 -21.85 3.64 1.76
CA ILE A 269 -22.05 2.20 1.63
C ILE A 269 -22.63 1.66 2.94
N PHE A 270 -22.03 1.96 4.08
CA PHE A 270 -22.45 1.37 5.34
C PHE A 270 -23.75 1.97 5.86
N TYR A 271 -23.77 3.26 6.20
CA TYR A 271 -24.95 3.92 6.80
C TYR A 271 -26.06 4.22 5.79
N GLY A 272 -25.71 4.43 4.52
CA GLY A 272 -26.68 4.75 3.47
C GLY A 272 -27.31 3.54 2.80
N TYR A 273 -26.60 2.40 2.74
CA TYR A 273 -27.09 1.18 2.08
C TYR A 273 -27.24 0.00 3.06
N PHE A 274 -26.18 -0.44 3.74
CA PHE A 274 -26.25 -1.64 4.59
C PHE A 274 -27.18 -1.48 5.80
N VAL A 275 -27.09 -0.37 6.54
CA VAL A 275 -27.94 -0.14 7.72
C VAL A 275 -29.43 -0.16 7.39
N PRO A 276 -29.94 0.59 6.39
CA PRO A 276 -31.37 0.55 6.05
C PRO A 276 -31.80 -0.72 5.32
N TYR A 277 -30.92 -1.39 4.58
CA TYR A 277 -31.27 -2.60 3.81
C TYR A 277 -31.39 -3.86 4.70
N TYR A 278 -30.68 -3.91 5.82
CA TYR A 278 -30.74 -5.03 6.78
C TYR A 278 -31.29 -4.57 8.15
N PRO A 279 -32.56 -4.13 8.26
CA PRO A 279 -33.11 -3.62 9.51
C PRO A 279 -33.15 -4.69 10.62
N GLU A 280 -33.32 -5.96 10.27
CA GLU A 280 -33.39 -7.09 11.22
C GLU A 280 -32.10 -7.28 12.03
N VAL A 281 -30.94 -6.95 11.45
CA VAL A 281 -29.65 -7.07 12.15
C VAL A 281 -29.38 -5.88 13.09
N ASN A 282 -30.26 -4.88 13.09
CA ASN A 282 -30.14 -3.65 13.87
C ASN A 282 -31.06 -3.60 15.08
N VAL A 283 -32.13 -4.42 15.13
CA VAL A 283 -33.14 -4.38 16.20
C VAL A 283 -32.57 -4.72 17.59
N ASN A 284 -31.65 -5.69 17.66
CA ASN A 284 -31.04 -6.15 18.91
C ASN A 284 -29.63 -5.60 19.13
N SER A 285 -29.17 -4.70 18.25
CA SER A 285 -27.81 -4.17 18.30
C SER A 285 -27.84 -2.71 18.70
N LYS A 286 -26.87 -2.31 19.53
CA LYS A 286 -26.73 -0.91 19.94
C LYS A 286 -26.08 -0.15 18.79
N LEU A 287 -26.90 0.51 17.96
CA LEU A 287 -26.42 1.50 17.00
C LEU A 287 -26.28 2.84 17.71
N ALA A 288 -25.13 3.48 17.56
CA ALA A 288 -24.87 4.79 18.14
C ALA A 288 -25.42 5.93 17.27
N TRP A 289 -25.54 5.72 15.96
CA TRP A 289 -26.20 6.64 15.05
C TRP A 289 -27.40 6.00 14.35
N THR A 290 -28.52 6.72 14.36
CA THR A 290 -29.64 6.52 13.45
C THR A 290 -30.17 7.88 12.99
N PRO A 291 -30.79 7.99 11.81
CA PRO A 291 -31.40 9.25 11.35
C PRO A 291 -32.42 9.84 12.34
N GLU A 292 -33.12 8.97 13.07
CA GLU A 292 -34.15 9.34 14.03
C GLU A 292 -33.51 9.91 15.30
N THR A 293 -32.46 9.27 15.83
CA THR A 293 -31.83 9.62 17.12
C THR A 293 -30.75 10.68 17.02
N SER A 294 -30.22 11.00 15.84
CA SER A 294 -29.14 11.97 15.68
C SER A 294 -29.57 13.24 14.94
N HIS A 295 -28.96 14.38 15.29
CA HIS A 295 -29.02 15.62 14.52
C HIS A 295 -28.18 15.57 13.23
N LEU A 296 -27.26 14.61 13.11
CA LEU A 296 -26.47 14.42 11.90
C LEU A 296 -27.30 13.73 10.83
N ASN A 297 -27.50 14.41 9.70
CA ASN A 297 -28.01 13.75 8.50
C ASN A 297 -26.91 12.89 7.86
N LEU A 298 -27.30 11.97 6.98
CA LEU A 298 -26.39 11.03 6.32
C LEU A 298 -25.21 11.73 5.60
N HIS A 299 -25.46 12.85 4.93
CA HIS A 299 -24.41 13.56 4.18
C HIS A 299 -23.38 14.19 5.12
N THR A 300 -23.84 14.83 6.20
CA THR A 300 -22.95 15.38 7.23
C THR A 300 -22.16 14.28 7.94
N LEU A 301 -22.79 13.13 8.19
CA LEU A 301 -22.12 11.96 8.74
C LEU A 301 -21.06 11.42 7.78
N ALA A 302 -21.35 11.32 6.48
CA ALA A 302 -20.40 10.81 5.50
C ALA A 302 -19.16 11.71 5.39
N LEU A 303 -19.36 13.04 5.34
CA LEU A 303 -18.27 14.01 5.38
C LEU A 303 -17.46 13.92 6.68
N LEU A 304 -18.13 13.72 7.82
CA LEU A 304 -17.47 13.49 9.11
C LEU A 304 -16.62 12.23 9.08
N CYS A 305 -17.13 11.10 8.58
CA CYS A 305 -16.35 9.86 8.45
C CYS A 305 -15.13 10.03 7.55
N GLY A 306 -15.26 10.76 6.44
CA GLY A 306 -14.12 11.14 5.61
C GLY A 306 -13.10 11.97 6.38
N PHE A 307 -13.55 12.99 7.12
CA PHE A 307 -12.67 13.82 7.94
C PHE A 307 -11.93 13.00 9.00
N VAL A 308 -12.65 12.12 9.70
CA VAL A 308 -12.09 11.19 10.68
C VAL A 308 -11.04 10.28 10.05
N ALA A 309 -11.29 9.76 8.84
CA ALA A 309 -10.33 8.94 8.12
C ALA A 309 -9.05 9.73 7.79
N ALA A 310 -9.18 10.94 7.26
CA ALA A 310 -8.04 11.79 6.91
C ALA A 310 -7.22 12.23 8.13
N VAL A 311 -7.89 12.53 9.25
CA VAL A 311 -7.23 12.90 10.51
C VAL A 311 -6.55 11.68 11.13
N SER A 312 -7.21 10.53 11.19
CA SER A 312 -6.62 9.30 11.74
C SER A 312 -5.40 8.86 10.93
N GLU A 313 -5.46 9.02 9.60
CA GLU A 313 -4.32 8.85 8.72
C GLU A 313 -3.23 9.88 9.02
N GLY A 314 -3.55 11.18 9.13
CA GLY A 314 -2.54 12.24 9.29
C GLY A 314 -1.86 12.28 10.66
N ILE A 315 -2.42 11.65 11.68
CA ILE A 315 -1.86 11.61 13.03
C ILE A 315 -0.83 10.49 13.12
N ASP A 316 0.32 10.80 13.70
CA ASP A 316 1.31 9.83 14.15
C ASP A 316 1.40 9.91 15.67
N LEU A 317 0.89 8.90 16.37
CA LEU A 317 0.90 8.84 17.84
C LEU A 317 2.06 7.98 18.31
N PHE A 318 3.07 8.60 18.91
CA PHE A 318 4.16 7.89 19.58
C PHE A 318 4.87 6.83 18.69
N ASN A 319 4.89 7.02 17.37
CA ASN A 319 5.36 6.05 16.38
C ASN A 319 4.68 4.67 16.49
N TRP A 320 3.41 4.63 16.91
CA TRP A 320 2.61 3.41 16.92
C TRP A 320 2.16 3.05 15.51
N ASP A 321 1.97 1.75 15.27
CA ASP A 321 1.56 1.24 13.97
C ASP A 321 0.15 1.73 13.61
N ASP A 322 -0.02 2.18 12.36
CA ASP A 322 -1.28 2.69 11.81
C ASP A 322 -2.42 1.65 11.90
N ASN A 323 -2.08 0.35 11.87
CA ASN A 323 -3.04 -0.74 12.06
C ASN A 323 -3.71 -0.73 13.44
N PHE A 324 -3.08 -0.12 14.43
CA PHE A 324 -3.66 0.09 15.75
C PHE A 324 -4.29 1.48 15.89
N THR A 325 -3.57 2.52 15.47
CA THR A 325 -3.98 3.91 15.74
C THR A 325 -5.24 4.29 14.98
N ILE A 326 -5.35 3.95 13.69
CA ILE A 326 -6.49 4.31 12.84
C ILE A 326 -7.83 3.80 13.37
N PRO A 327 -8.03 2.49 13.63
CA PRO A 327 -9.33 1.99 14.10
C PRO A 327 -9.67 2.51 15.49
N VAL A 328 -8.69 2.64 16.39
CA VAL A 328 -8.93 3.11 17.76
C VAL A 328 -9.30 4.59 17.76
N LEU A 329 -8.52 5.44 17.10
CA LEU A 329 -8.79 6.89 17.04
C LEU A 329 -10.10 7.19 16.32
N SER A 330 -10.33 6.56 15.17
CA SER A 330 -11.59 6.75 14.45
C SER A 330 -12.80 6.34 15.30
N SER A 331 -12.69 5.25 16.06
CA SER A 331 -13.79 4.77 16.90
C SER A 331 -14.10 5.72 18.05
N ILE A 332 -13.07 6.25 18.72
CA ILE A 332 -13.21 7.22 19.80
C ILE A 332 -13.85 8.50 19.26
N PHE A 333 -13.36 9.00 18.13
CA PHE A 333 -13.86 10.23 17.52
C PHE A 333 -15.34 10.10 17.12
N LEU A 334 -15.71 9.01 16.44
CA LEU A 334 -17.09 8.75 16.06
C LEU A 334 -17.99 8.59 17.29
N ASN A 335 -17.55 7.86 18.31
CA ASN A 335 -18.29 7.69 19.56
C ASN A 335 -18.61 9.01 20.26
N VAL A 336 -17.59 9.86 20.41
CA VAL A 336 -17.75 11.19 21.01
C VAL A 336 -18.70 12.03 20.15
N THR A 337 -18.51 12.04 18.84
CA THR A 337 -19.34 12.86 17.94
C THR A 337 -20.80 12.44 17.96
N PHE A 338 -21.08 11.13 17.96
CA PHE A 338 -22.46 10.63 17.99
C PHE A 338 -23.16 10.95 19.31
N LYS A 339 -22.45 10.86 20.44
CA LYS A 339 -22.99 11.29 21.74
C LYS A 339 -23.31 12.77 21.77
N LEU A 340 -22.45 13.62 21.20
CA LEU A 340 -22.67 15.06 21.14
C LEU A 340 -23.81 15.45 20.19
N ALA A 341 -24.04 14.66 19.14
CA ALA A 341 -25.09 14.89 18.17
C ALA A 341 -26.39 14.13 18.45
N ALA A 342 -26.49 13.42 19.57
CA ALA A 342 -27.70 12.72 19.96
C ALA A 342 -28.83 13.71 20.29
N LYS A 343 -30.04 13.43 19.78
CA LYS A 343 -31.25 14.14 20.18
C LYS A 343 -31.63 13.69 21.60
N ALA A 344 -31.95 14.66 22.45
CA ALA A 344 -32.32 14.45 23.84
C ALA A 344 -33.67 13.75 24.00
#